data_AF-A0A933EAR2-F1
#
_entry.id   AF-A0A933EAR2-F1
#
_cell.length_a   1.000
_cell.length_b   1.000
_cell.length_c   1.000
_cell.angle_alpha   90.00
_cell.angle_beta   90.00
_cell.angle_gamma   90.00
#
_symmetry.space_group_name_H-M   'P 1'
#
loop_
_entity.id
_entity.type
_entity.pdbx_description
1 polymer ?
#
loop_
_entity_poly.entity_id
_entity_poly.type
_entity_poly.pdbx_seq_one_letter_code
_entity_poly.pdbx_strand_id
1 'polypeptide(L)'
;MPEIVGEYVDRACTVEMRPGRSNLSRGVIHRLYEAARKVVGKPLTYAAADLLLSRVKPGDSVFIVTGAAGPPLYPVAEVDGYLGAVAIARAMLLGAGAQPVLIAEERCWEPMRATCRGADINLDRAGEGPRALPVLFEPLPLDRAGCERRAAELLNTYKPKAVLAIERLSPNRRELIHGATGINYDDVHAKAQYLFDGAKALGIAT
;
A
#
# COMPACT_ATOMS: atom_id res chain seq x y z
N MET A 1 5.06 -17.18 -20.56
CA MET A 1 5.08 -18.03 -19.34
C MET A 1 4.76 -17.23 -18.08
N PRO A 2 5.36 -16.05 -17.82
CA PRO A 2 5.01 -15.22 -16.65
C PRO A 2 3.57 -14.69 -16.68
N GLU A 3 3.07 -14.28 -17.85
CA GLU A 3 1.68 -13.80 -17.99
C GLU A 3 0.63 -14.86 -17.66
N ILE A 4 0.88 -16.12 -18.05
CA ILE A 4 -0.04 -17.22 -17.74
C ILE A 4 -0.12 -17.43 -16.22
N VAL A 5 1.01 -17.36 -15.51
CA VAL A 5 1.03 -17.41 -14.05
C VAL A 5 0.26 -16.23 -13.46
N GLY A 6 0.47 -15.02 -13.98
CA GLY A 6 -0.29 -13.82 -13.57
C GLY A 6 -1.80 -13.99 -13.70
N GLU A 7 -2.28 -14.62 -14.77
CA GLU A 7 -3.71 -14.89 -14.96
C GLU A 7 -4.28 -15.80 -13.87
N TYR A 8 -3.54 -16.84 -13.46
CA TYR A 8 -4.00 -17.73 -12.39
C TYR A 8 -3.90 -17.09 -11.00
N VAL A 9 -2.91 -16.23 -10.78
CA VAL A 9 -2.80 -15.44 -9.54
C VAL A 9 -3.97 -14.45 -9.45
N ASP A 10 -4.27 -13.71 -10.52
CA ASP A 10 -5.41 -12.80 -10.58
C ASP A 10 -6.72 -13.53 -10.27
N ARG A 11 -6.94 -14.69 -10.89
CA ARG A 11 -8.13 -15.52 -10.60
C ARG A 11 -8.22 -15.92 -9.14
N ALA A 12 -7.10 -16.29 -8.49
CA ALA A 12 -7.08 -16.61 -7.07
C ALA A 12 -7.37 -15.39 -6.19
N CYS A 13 -6.79 -14.23 -6.50
CA CYS A 13 -6.99 -12.99 -5.76
C CYS A 13 -8.40 -12.39 -5.92
N THR A 14 -9.09 -12.74 -7.01
CA THR A 14 -10.41 -12.19 -7.36
C THR A 14 -11.57 -13.14 -7.02
N VAL A 15 -11.30 -14.26 -6.34
CA VAL A 15 -12.35 -15.13 -5.81
C VAL A 15 -13.12 -14.36 -4.73
N GLU A 16 -14.40 -14.11 -4.99
CA GLU A 16 -15.23 -13.38 -4.03
C GLU A 16 -15.70 -14.29 -2.88
N MET A 17 -15.18 -14.05 -1.68
CA MET A 17 -15.53 -14.78 -0.45
C MET A 17 -16.16 -13.87 0.61
N ARG A 18 -17.19 -13.09 0.22
CA ARG A 18 -17.83 -12.12 1.13
C ARG A 18 -18.85 -12.79 2.07
N PRO A 19 -18.88 -12.42 3.37
CA PRO A 19 -19.76 -13.06 4.35
C PRO A 19 -21.25 -12.83 4.07
N GLY A 20 -22.04 -13.88 4.34
CA GLY A 20 -23.48 -14.00 4.09
C GLY A 20 -24.40 -12.97 4.75
N ARG A 21 -23.94 -12.30 5.81
CA ARG A 21 -24.76 -11.40 6.64
C ARG A 21 -24.16 -9.99 6.82
N SER A 22 -23.22 -9.58 5.96
CA SER A 22 -22.67 -8.22 6.01
C SER A 22 -23.48 -7.23 5.15
N ASN A 23 -23.29 -5.94 5.40
CA ASN A 23 -23.79 -4.83 4.59
C ASN A 23 -22.88 -4.51 3.37
N LEU A 24 -21.97 -5.42 3.02
CA LEU A 24 -21.09 -5.26 1.86
C LEU A 24 -21.79 -5.74 0.59
N SER A 25 -21.56 -5.04 -0.52
CA SER A 25 -22.04 -5.46 -1.85
C SER A 25 -21.44 -6.80 -2.27
N ARG A 26 -22.19 -7.59 -3.05
CA ARG A 26 -21.76 -8.90 -3.56
C ARG A 26 -21.92 -9.05 -5.07
N GLY A 27 -21.17 -9.99 -5.63
CA GLY A 27 -21.10 -10.24 -7.06
C GLY A 27 -20.44 -9.08 -7.81
N VAL A 28 -19.55 -8.35 -7.14
CA VAL A 28 -18.91 -7.14 -7.67
C VAL A 28 -17.44 -7.34 -7.98
N ILE A 29 -16.74 -8.25 -7.30
CA ILE A 29 -15.28 -8.38 -7.44
C ILE A 29 -14.90 -8.79 -8.86
N HIS A 30 -15.56 -9.79 -9.43
CA HIS A 30 -15.28 -10.23 -10.81
C HIS A 30 -15.52 -9.12 -11.84
N ARG A 31 -16.56 -8.28 -11.64
CA ARG A 31 -16.87 -7.16 -12.56
C ARG A 31 -15.81 -6.06 -12.48
N LEU A 32 -15.34 -5.75 -11.27
CA LEU A 32 -14.25 -4.80 -11.06
C LEU A 32 -12.95 -5.32 -11.68
N TYR A 33 -12.65 -6.60 -11.50
CA TYR A 33 -11.52 -7.26 -12.15
C TYR A 33 -11.60 -7.18 -13.67
N GLU A 34 -12.71 -7.58 -14.28
CA GLU A 34 -12.89 -7.53 -15.73
C GLU A 34 -12.74 -6.12 -16.30
N ALA A 35 -13.31 -5.12 -15.60
CA ALA A 35 -13.17 -3.71 -15.98
C ALA A 35 -11.70 -3.26 -15.95
N ALA A 36 -10.98 -3.55 -14.86
CA ALA A 36 -9.56 -3.22 -14.73
C ALA A 36 -8.69 -3.97 -15.75
N ARG A 37 -8.94 -5.28 -15.94
CA ARG A 37 -8.24 -6.15 -16.89
C ARG A 37 -8.38 -5.65 -18.33
N LYS A 38 -9.56 -5.14 -18.69
CA LYS A 38 -9.83 -4.53 -20.01
C LYS A 38 -9.02 -3.25 -20.23
N VAL A 39 -8.86 -2.41 -19.20
CA VAL A 39 -8.06 -1.18 -19.28
C VAL A 39 -6.57 -1.50 -19.37
N VAL A 40 -6.09 -2.45 -18.58
CA VAL A 40 -4.65 -2.78 -18.48
C VAL A 40 -4.17 -3.66 -19.64
N GLY A 41 -5.04 -4.48 -20.23
CA GLY A 41 -4.71 -5.32 -21.40
C GLY A 41 -3.89 -6.58 -21.09
N LYS A 42 -3.29 -6.69 -19.90
CA LYS A 42 -2.60 -7.89 -19.37
C LYS A 42 -3.07 -8.22 -17.93
N PRO A 43 -2.76 -9.41 -17.37
CA PRO A 43 -3.12 -9.75 -16.00
C PRO A 43 -2.59 -8.68 -15.03
N LEU A 44 -3.40 -8.23 -14.08
CA LEU A 44 -3.15 -7.07 -13.22
C LEU A 44 -1.93 -7.29 -12.32
N THR A 45 -1.81 -8.46 -11.70
CA THR A 45 -0.64 -8.80 -10.87
C THR A 45 0.64 -8.85 -11.68
N TYR A 46 0.58 -9.41 -12.89
CA TYR A 46 1.71 -9.39 -13.82
C TYR A 46 2.05 -7.96 -14.26
N ALA A 47 1.06 -7.14 -14.58
CA ALA A 47 1.25 -5.74 -14.98
C ALA A 47 1.97 -4.94 -13.90
N ALA A 48 1.55 -5.10 -12.64
CA ALA A 48 2.17 -4.44 -11.50
C ALA A 48 3.61 -4.93 -11.29
N ALA A 49 3.84 -6.25 -11.33
CA ALA A 49 5.19 -6.82 -11.18
C ALA A 49 6.14 -6.35 -12.29
N ASP A 50 5.70 -6.37 -13.54
CA ASP A 50 6.46 -5.92 -14.72
C ASP A 50 6.80 -4.41 -14.62
N LEU A 51 5.86 -3.58 -14.18
CA LEU A 51 6.10 -2.16 -13.94
C LEU A 51 7.16 -1.95 -12.85
N LEU A 52 7.06 -2.66 -11.73
CA LEU A 52 8.02 -2.52 -10.63
C LEU A 52 9.41 -2.98 -11.05
N LEU A 53 9.54 -4.18 -11.63
CA LEU A 53 10.83 -4.76 -12.01
C LEU A 53 11.52 -4.02 -13.16
N SER A 54 10.76 -3.31 -14.01
CA SER A 54 11.35 -2.46 -15.06
C SER A 54 11.83 -1.10 -14.55
N ARG A 55 11.42 -0.68 -13.35
CA ARG A 55 11.70 0.67 -12.81
C ARG A 55 12.61 0.66 -11.60
N VAL A 56 12.49 -0.35 -10.74
CA VAL A 56 13.18 -0.45 -9.46
C VAL A 56 14.48 -1.24 -9.63
N LYS A 57 15.59 -0.66 -9.20
CA LYS A 57 16.91 -1.31 -9.18
C LYS A 57 17.37 -1.56 -7.74
N PRO A 58 18.38 -2.42 -7.52
CA PRO A 58 18.97 -2.59 -6.20
C PRO A 58 19.38 -1.24 -5.58
N GLY A 59 18.99 -1.02 -4.33
CA GLY A 59 19.20 0.24 -3.58
C GLY A 59 18.15 1.34 -3.82
N ASP A 60 17.29 1.22 -4.85
CA ASP A 60 16.19 2.18 -5.03
C ASP A 60 15.15 2.06 -3.93
N SER A 61 14.56 3.19 -3.52
CA SER A 61 13.45 3.18 -2.57
C SER A 61 12.11 2.86 -3.23
N VAL A 62 11.25 2.12 -2.53
CA VAL A 62 9.87 1.83 -2.95
C VAL A 62 8.93 2.15 -1.80
N PHE A 63 7.96 3.03 -2.03
CA PHE A 63 6.96 3.36 -1.03
C PHE A 63 5.80 2.38 -1.12
N ILE A 64 5.40 1.85 0.03
CA ILE A 64 4.23 0.97 0.16
C ILE A 64 3.34 1.59 1.24
N VAL A 65 2.28 2.24 0.80
CA VAL A 65 1.35 2.97 1.65
C VAL A 65 0.18 2.04 1.99
N THR A 66 -0.11 1.85 3.27
CA THR A 66 -1.12 0.88 3.71
C THR A 66 -1.85 1.32 4.97
N GLY A 67 -2.92 0.60 5.33
CA GLY A 67 -3.68 0.77 6.55
C GLY A 67 -5.01 1.46 6.33
N ALA A 68 -6.09 0.72 6.62
CA ALA A 68 -7.47 1.20 6.67
C ALA A 68 -8.05 1.19 8.09
N ALA A 69 -7.22 0.91 9.11
CA ALA A 69 -7.59 0.95 10.52
C ALA A 69 -7.84 2.37 11.02
N GLY A 70 -8.92 2.61 11.77
CA GLY A 70 -9.18 3.91 12.41
C GLY A 70 -10.35 3.86 13.39
N PRO A 71 -10.25 4.47 14.59
CA PRO A 71 -11.35 4.48 15.57
C PRO A 71 -12.69 4.92 14.96
N PRO A 72 -13.83 4.34 15.41
CA PRO A 72 -13.96 3.40 16.51
C PRO A 72 -13.70 1.93 16.13
N LEU A 73 -13.64 1.61 14.82
CA LEU A 73 -13.51 0.25 14.31
C LEU A 73 -12.05 -0.03 13.97
N TYR A 74 -11.43 -1.02 14.62
CA TYR A 74 -10.00 -1.33 14.46
C TYR A 74 -9.09 -0.15 14.89
N PRO A 75 -9.06 0.19 16.19
CA PRO A 75 -8.41 1.41 16.69
C PRO A 75 -6.89 1.48 16.44
N VAL A 76 -6.24 0.35 16.17
CA VAL A 76 -4.78 0.27 15.96
C VAL A 76 -4.44 -0.31 14.58
N ALA A 77 -5.12 -1.38 14.17
CA ALA A 77 -4.86 -2.05 12.91
C ALA A 77 -6.05 -2.89 12.44
N GLU A 78 -6.36 -2.78 11.15
CA GLU A 78 -7.01 -3.82 10.36
C GLU A 78 -5.90 -4.70 9.79
N VAL A 79 -6.14 -6.01 9.71
CA VAL A 79 -5.15 -6.97 9.21
C VAL A 79 -5.04 -6.91 7.69
N ASP A 80 -6.14 -6.57 7.01
CA ASP A 80 -6.14 -6.34 5.57
C ASP A 80 -5.22 -5.15 5.24
N GLY A 81 -4.56 -5.24 4.09
CA GLY A 81 -3.48 -4.33 3.70
C GLY A 81 -2.11 -4.75 4.20
N TYR A 82 -1.96 -5.02 5.50
CA TYR A 82 -0.63 -5.19 6.11
C TYR A 82 0.07 -6.44 5.61
N LEU A 83 -0.65 -7.56 5.52
CA LEU A 83 -0.08 -8.81 5.02
C LEU A 83 0.41 -8.67 3.58
N GLY A 84 -0.38 -8.00 2.73
CA GLY A 84 -0.01 -7.72 1.34
C GLY A 84 1.16 -6.75 1.24
N ALA A 85 1.13 -5.66 2.02
CA ALA A 85 2.18 -4.64 2.05
C ALA A 85 3.53 -5.23 2.47
N VAL A 86 3.54 -6.04 3.53
CA VAL A 86 4.75 -6.71 4.03
C VAL A 86 5.23 -7.80 3.07
N ALA A 87 4.33 -8.55 2.43
CA ALA A 87 4.71 -9.51 1.40
C ALA A 87 5.40 -8.84 0.21
N ILE A 88 4.88 -7.68 -0.25
CA ILE A 88 5.50 -6.88 -1.30
C ILE A 88 6.83 -6.29 -0.80
N ALA A 89 6.88 -5.75 0.41
CA ALA A 89 8.12 -5.21 1.00
C ALA A 89 9.22 -6.28 1.03
N ARG A 90 8.90 -7.50 1.47
CA ARG A 90 9.82 -8.63 1.47
C ARG A 90 10.30 -8.99 0.06
N ALA A 91 9.39 -9.04 -0.92
CA ALA A 91 9.74 -9.32 -2.30
C ALA A 91 10.65 -8.24 -2.90
N MET A 92 10.41 -6.97 -2.59
CA MET A 92 11.26 -5.86 -3.03
C MET A 92 12.63 -5.89 -2.34
N LEU A 93 12.66 -6.14 -1.03
CA LEU A 93 13.89 -6.21 -0.24
C LEU A 93 14.80 -7.36 -0.69
N LEU A 94 14.26 -8.59 -0.67
CA LEU A 94 15.05 -9.81 -0.90
C LEU A 94 15.16 -10.17 -2.39
N GLY A 95 14.12 -9.89 -3.17
CA GLY A 95 14.06 -10.24 -4.58
C GLY A 95 14.66 -9.18 -5.49
N ALA A 96 14.33 -7.90 -5.27
CA ALA A 96 14.81 -6.79 -6.09
C ALA A 96 16.04 -6.07 -5.49
N GLY A 97 16.40 -6.36 -4.23
CA GLY A 97 17.47 -5.64 -3.53
C GLY A 97 17.13 -4.16 -3.27
N ALA A 98 15.86 -3.80 -3.34
CA ALA A 98 15.37 -2.44 -3.13
C ALA A 98 15.28 -2.11 -1.64
N GLN A 99 15.04 -0.84 -1.30
CA GLN A 99 14.77 -0.36 0.05
C GLN A 99 13.26 -0.07 0.19
N PRO A 100 12.45 -0.99 0.73
CA PRO A 100 11.04 -0.72 0.94
C PRO A 100 10.87 0.25 2.12
N VAL A 101 9.92 1.17 1.97
CA VAL A 101 9.47 2.11 3.00
C VAL A 101 7.97 1.93 3.17
N LEU A 102 7.57 1.34 4.29
CA LEU A 102 6.18 1.19 4.69
C LEU A 102 5.69 2.52 5.27
N ILE A 103 4.58 3.01 4.75
CA ILE A 103 4.03 4.32 5.13
C ILE A 103 2.59 4.14 5.62
N ALA A 104 2.32 4.58 6.85
CA ALA A 104 1.01 4.52 7.48
C ALA A 104 0.92 5.55 8.62
N GLU A 105 -0.19 5.61 9.36
CA GLU A 105 -0.27 6.38 10.59
C GLU A 105 0.66 5.83 11.69
N GLU A 106 1.10 6.68 12.61
CA GLU A 106 1.98 6.30 13.73
C GLU A 106 1.44 5.11 14.55
N ARG A 107 0.12 5.03 14.76
CA ARG A 107 -0.53 3.92 15.47
C ARG A 107 -0.32 2.54 14.80
N CYS A 108 0.02 2.52 13.52
CA CYS A 108 0.27 1.30 12.76
C CYS A 108 1.65 0.69 13.04
N TRP A 109 2.55 1.40 13.75
CA TRP A 109 3.93 0.98 14.00
C TRP A 109 4.03 -0.42 14.63
N GLU A 110 3.37 -0.67 15.77
CA GLU A 110 3.54 -1.95 16.47
C GLU A 110 2.95 -3.13 15.70
N PRO A 111 1.72 -3.05 15.16
CA PRO A 111 1.19 -4.11 14.32
C PRO A 111 2.03 -4.36 13.07
N MET A 112 2.49 -3.30 12.39
CA MET A 112 3.33 -3.43 11.21
C MET A 112 4.65 -4.13 11.54
N ARG A 113 5.28 -3.76 12.66
CA ARG A 113 6.50 -4.41 13.15
C ARG A 113 6.28 -5.89 13.46
N ALA A 114 5.14 -6.23 14.06
CA ALA A 114 4.76 -7.62 14.31
C ALA A 114 4.56 -8.40 12.99
N THR A 115 3.89 -7.80 12.00
CA THR A 115 3.69 -8.40 10.67
C THR A 115 5.03 -8.61 9.94
N CYS A 116 5.93 -7.63 9.95
CA CYS A 116 7.28 -7.76 9.38
C CYS A 116 8.05 -8.90 10.04
N ARG A 117 8.02 -9.00 11.37
CA ARG A 117 8.66 -10.10 12.09
C ARG A 117 8.08 -11.46 11.69
N GLY A 118 6.76 -11.56 11.52
CA GLY A 118 6.10 -12.77 11.03
C GLY A 118 6.49 -13.14 9.59
N ALA A 119 6.94 -12.17 8.79
CA ALA A 119 7.44 -12.36 7.43
C ALA A 119 8.97 -12.53 7.35
N ASP A 120 9.65 -12.67 8.50
CA ASP A 120 11.10 -12.83 8.59
C ASP A 120 11.89 -11.65 8.00
N ILE A 121 11.38 -10.42 8.20
CA ILE A 121 12.07 -9.17 7.87
C ILE A 121 12.05 -8.20 9.06
N ASN A 122 13.09 -7.38 9.17
CA ASN A 122 13.15 -6.34 10.19
C ASN A 122 12.39 -5.09 9.74
N LEU A 123 11.76 -4.39 10.69
CA LEU A 123 11.17 -3.07 10.50
C LEU A 123 11.82 -2.08 11.47
N ASP A 124 12.40 -1.02 10.93
CA ASP A 124 13.11 0.02 11.69
C ASP A 124 12.63 1.41 11.26
N ARG A 125 12.89 2.42 12.10
CA ARG A 125 12.84 3.82 11.64
C ARG A 125 14.16 4.21 10.99
N ALA A 126 14.12 5.26 10.17
CA ALA A 126 15.34 5.84 9.61
C ALA A 126 16.34 6.20 10.73
N GLY A 127 17.57 5.68 10.63
CA GLY A 127 18.63 5.91 11.61
C GLY A 127 18.64 4.94 12.81
N GLU A 128 17.66 4.03 12.93
CA GLU A 128 17.66 3.02 13.98
C GLU A 128 18.54 1.81 13.61
N GLY A 129 19.80 1.86 14.08
CA GLY A 129 20.66 0.69 14.25
C GLY A 129 21.30 0.10 12.99
N PRO A 130 22.33 -0.75 13.17
CA PRO A 130 23.16 -1.27 12.06
C PRO A 130 22.56 -2.52 11.40
N ARG A 131 21.24 -2.74 11.46
CA ARG A 131 20.63 -3.95 10.89
C ARG A 131 20.88 -3.95 9.39
N ALA A 132 21.33 -5.09 8.86
CA ALA A 132 21.46 -5.24 7.43
C ALA A 132 20.07 -5.25 6.80
N LEU A 133 19.85 -4.37 5.81
CA LEU A 133 18.67 -4.37 4.94
C LEU A 133 17.32 -4.32 5.70
N PRO A 134 17.07 -3.34 6.59
CA PRO A 134 15.76 -3.25 7.24
C PRO A 134 14.72 -2.75 6.23
N VAL A 135 13.46 -3.14 6.39
CA VAL A 135 12.35 -2.34 5.86
C VAL A 135 12.23 -1.09 6.74
N LEU A 136 11.98 0.07 6.14
CA LEU A 136 11.79 1.31 6.88
C LEU A 136 10.31 1.57 7.13
N PHE A 137 9.99 2.19 8.27
CA PHE A 137 8.66 2.72 8.55
C PHE A 137 8.69 4.24 8.61
N GLU A 138 7.75 4.88 7.93
CA GLU A 138 7.56 6.32 7.99
C GLU A 138 6.12 6.70 8.33
N PRO A 139 5.89 7.44 9.44
CA PRO A 139 4.54 7.82 9.82
C PRO A 139 4.03 9.00 8.98
N LEU A 140 2.73 8.98 8.69
CA LEU A 140 1.98 10.14 8.22
C LEU A 140 1.15 10.76 9.36
N PRO A 141 1.09 12.10 9.44
CA PRO A 141 0.14 12.79 10.31
C PRO A 141 -1.30 12.65 9.77
N LEU A 142 -2.29 13.07 10.55
CA LEU A 142 -3.71 12.98 10.17
C LEU A 142 -4.24 14.25 9.51
N ASP A 143 -3.68 15.41 9.84
CA ASP A 143 -4.15 16.69 9.33
C ASP A 143 -3.65 16.93 7.88
N ARG A 144 -4.47 17.62 7.09
CA ARG A 144 -4.22 17.85 5.67
C ARG A 144 -2.86 18.50 5.41
N ALA A 145 -2.58 19.60 6.10
CA ALA A 145 -1.36 20.38 5.89
C ALA A 145 -0.10 19.59 6.32
N GLY A 146 -0.22 18.81 7.39
CA GLY A 146 0.80 17.87 7.83
C GLY A 146 1.06 16.80 6.78
N CYS A 147 0.01 16.18 6.21
CA CYS A 147 0.18 15.14 5.19
C CYS A 147 0.86 15.68 3.93
N GLU A 148 0.47 16.87 3.49
CA GLU A 148 1.06 17.53 2.31
C GLU A 148 2.56 17.80 2.52
N ARG A 149 2.92 18.43 3.64
CA ARG A 149 4.34 18.68 3.97
C ARG A 149 5.13 17.39 4.10
N ARG A 150 4.58 16.39 4.82
CA ARG A 150 5.25 15.11 5.05
C ARG A 150 5.43 14.34 3.75
N ALA A 151 4.44 14.33 2.87
CA ALA A 151 4.54 13.70 1.57
C ALA A 151 5.67 14.31 0.71
N ALA A 152 5.74 15.65 0.65
CA ALA A 152 6.81 16.34 -0.08
C ALA A 152 8.20 16.03 0.51
N GLU A 153 8.33 16.02 1.84
CA GLU A 153 9.58 15.69 2.54
C GLU A 153 10.02 14.26 2.23
N LEU A 154 9.11 13.28 2.35
CA LEU A 154 9.39 11.87 2.09
C LEU A 154 9.80 11.64 0.62
N LEU A 155 9.07 12.21 -0.33
CA LEU A 155 9.40 12.10 -1.75
C LEU A 155 10.77 12.71 -2.08
N ASN A 156 11.12 13.84 -1.46
CA ASN A 156 12.42 14.48 -1.66
C ASN A 156 13.58 13.69 -1.01
N THR A 157 13.33 13.13 0.17
CA THR A 157 14.33 12.38 0.96
C THR A 157 14.66 11.05 0.30
N TYR A 158 13.64 10.24 0.01
CA TYR A 158 13.82 8.87 -0.46
C TYR A 158 13.87 8.75 -1.99
N LYS A 159 13.31 9.71 -2.72
CA LYS A 159 13.24 9.73 -4.20
C LYS A 159 12.80 8.37 -4.77
N PRO A 160 11.65 7.83 -4.30
CA PRO A 160 11.25 6.46 -4.61
C PRO A 160 11.03 6.25 -6.11
N LYS A 161 11.20 5.02 -6.58
CA LYS A 161 10.92 4.65 -7.99
C LYS A 161 9.49 4.16 -8.20
N ALA A 162 8.81 3.80 -7.13
CA ALA A 162 7.40 3.45 -7.15
C ALA A 162 6.72 3.82 -5.82
N VAL A 163 5.43 4.16 -5.88
CA VAL A 163 4.55 4.37 -4.72
C VAL A 163 3.31 3.51 -4.89
N LEU A 164 3.12 2.53 -4.01
CA LEU A 164 1.99 1.60 -4.05
C LEU A 164 0.99 1.89 -2.94
N ALA A 165 -0.29 1.64 -3.20
CA ALA A 165 -1.35 1.64 -2.19
C ALA A 165 -1.86 0.20 -1.96
N ILE A 166 -1.79 -0.29 -0.72
CA ILE A 166 -2.26 -1.64 -0.37
C ILE A 166 -3.29 -1.51 0.76
N GLU A 167 -4.57 -1.70 0.44
CA GLU A 167 -5.71 -1.41 1.33
C GLU A 167 -5.57 -0.05 2.02
N ARG A 168 -5.59 1.01 1.21
CA ARG A 168 -5.47 2.38 1.69
C ARG A 168 -6.66 3.20 1.25
N LEU A 169 -7.37 3.77 2.23
CA LEU A 169 -8.47 4.68 1.98
C LEU A 169 -7.96 6.02 1.44
N SER A 170 -8.76 6.63 0.57
CA SER A 170 -8.48 7.95 -0.02
C SER A 170 -9.74 8.81 -0.06
N PRO A 171 -9.58 10.14 -0.06
CA PRO A 171 -10.71 11.07 -0.18
C PRO A 171 -11.51 10.86 -1.47
N ASN A 172 -12.83 10.96 -1.34
CA ASN A 172 -13.73 10.98 -2.50
C ASN A 172 -13.79 12.38 -3.15
N ARG A 173 -14.66 12.57 -4.16
CA ARG A 173 -14.85 13.86 -4.86
C ARG A 173 -15.27 15.06 -3.99
N ARG A 174 -15.68 14.82 -2.74
CA ARG A 174 -15.99 15.85 -1.73
C ARG A 174 -14.86 16.02 -0.72
N GLU A 175 -13.70 15.45 -1.00
CA GLU A 175 -12.50 15.46 -0.17
C GLU A 175 -12.68 14.81 1.21
N LEU A 176 -13.57 13.81 1.32
CA LEU A 176 -13.81 13.07 2.56
C LEU A 176 -13.48 11.59 2.40
N ILE A 177 -12.83 11.02 3.40
CA ILE A 177 -12.54 9.58 3.45
C ILE A 177 -13.72 8.81 4.03
N HIS A 178 -14.20 7.80 3.29
CA HIS A 178 -15.25 6.89 3.76
C HIS A 178 -14.85 5.43 3.56
N GLY A 179 -15.30 4.57 4.47
CA GLY A 179 -15.17 3.12 4.31
C GLY A 179 -16.23 2.55 3.35
N ALA A 180 -16.10 1.28 3.01
CA ALA A 180 -17.00 0.59 2.08
C ALA A 180 -18.48 0.59 2.51
N THR A 181 -18.76 0.81 3.79
CA THR A 181 -20.11 0.88 4.38
C THR A 181 -20.66 2.31 4.47
N GLY A 182 -19.91 3.31 3.99
CA GLY A 182 -20.30 4.71 4.04
C GLY A 182 -20.01 5.41 5.37
N ILE A 183 -19.30 4.76 6.30
CA ILE A 183 -18.83 5.40 7.54
C ILE A 183 -17.73 6.41 7.20
N ASN A 184 -17.84 7.62 7.75
CA ASN A 184 -16.83 8.66 7.60
C ASN A 184 -15.62 8.37 8.51
N TYR A 185 -14.45 8.35 7.90
CA TYR A 185 -13.17 8.06 8.53
C TYR A 185 -12.14 9.20 8.31
N ASP A 186 -12.59 10.36 7.83
CA ASP A 186 -11.72 11.46 7.44
C ASP A 186 -10.80 11.92 8.56
N ASP A 187 -11.33 12.10 9.77
CA ASP A 187 -10.58 12.60 10.92
C ASP A 187 -9.58 11.59 11.48
N VAL A 188 -9.74 10.32 11.14
CA VAL A 188 -8.89 9.26 11.68
C VAL A 188 -7.90 8.72 10.66
N HIS A 189 -7.97 9.06 9.37
CA HIS A 189 -7.00 8.65 8.36
C HIS A 189 -6.12 9.78 7.84
N ALA A 190 -4.85 9.46 7.62
CA ALA A 190 -3.91 10.31 6.90
C ALA A 190 -4.31 10.45 5.42
N LYS A 191 -4.08 11.65 4.87
CA LYS A 191 -4.42 12.02 3.50
C LYS A 191 -3.28 11.57 2.58
N ALA A 192 -3.14 10.26 2.44
CA ALA A 192 -2.07 9.61 1.67
C ALA A 192 -2.04 10.03 0.19
N GLN A 193 -3.14 10.57 -0.35
CA GLN A 193 -3.22 11.09 -1.72
C GLN A 193 -2.08 12.03 -2.09
N TYR A 194 -1.57 12.84 -1.15
CA TYR A 194 -0.46 13.76 -1.41
C TYR A 194 0.84 13.06 -1.82
N LEU A 195 1.07 11.81 -1.38
CA LEU A 195 2.20 11.00 -1.86
C LEU A 195 2.01 10.62 -3.33
N PHE A 196 0.80 10.26 -3.73
CA PHE A 196 0.48 9.85 -5.10
C PHE A 196 0.45 11.03 -6.06
N ASP A 197 -0.13 12.16 -5.64
CA ASP A 197 -0.15 13.41 -6.42
C ASP A 197 1.27 13.93 -6.64
N GLY A 198 2.09 13.95 -5.57
CA GLY A 198 3.50 14.32 -5.66
C GLY A 198 4.32 13.35 -6.51
N ALA A 199 4.12 12.04 -6.35
CA ALA A 199 4.78 11.02 -7.16
C ALA A 199 4.47 11.20 -8.65
N LYS A 200 3.19 11.42 -8.99
CA LYS A 200 2.76 11.66 -10.36
C LYS A 200 3.37 12.93 -10.94
N ALA A 201 3.42 14.02 -10.18
CA ALA A 201 4.07 15.27 -10.60
C ALA A 201 5.58 15.09 -10.89
N LEU A 202 6.22 14.15 -10.20
CA LEU A 202 7.64 13.80 -10.38
C LEU A 202 7.88 12.70 -11.43
N GLY A 203 6.83 12.16 -12.05
CA GLY A 203 6.94 11.05 -13.00
C GLY A 203 7.34 9.72 -12.37
N ILE A 204 7.11 9.55 -11.06
CA ILE A 204 7.32 8.30 -10.32
C ILE A 204 6.15 7.34 -10.62
N ALA A 205 6.43 6.04 -10.69
CA ALA A 205 5.39 5.04 -10.94
C ALA A 205 4.44 4.94 -9.74
N THR A 206 3.14 4.86 -10.00
CA THR A 206 2.07 4.71 -9.00
C THR A 206 1.07 3.67 -9.44
#